data_AF-A0A816ZGM5-F1
#
_entry.id   AF-A0A816ZGM5-F1
#
_cell.length_a   1.000
_cell.length_b   1.000
_cell.length_c   1.000
_cell.angle_alpha   90.00
_cell.angle_beta   90.00
_cell.angle_gamma   90.00
#
_symmetry.space_group_name_H-M   'P 1'
#
loop_
_entity.id
_entity.type
_entity.pdbx_description
1 polymer ?
#
loop_
_entity_poly.entity_id
_entity_poly.type
_entity_poly.pdbx_seq_one_letter_code
_entity_poly.pdbx_strand_id
1 'polypeptide(L)'
;MNDDEAPPSFLVQRRSKKNRQTKTQLVFDEQARKDYLKGFHKRKIERRERAQKDLEDEIKTDLKNLRQKRRDEMKKRHQELGLLDTVENNTKKRTIELKDHTIEIAEMDDQLISDTGLYMGNNQINNPEANNDEESTTKKKKSKTPLSKKMSILQNLKAPGGLKKGHINKPKPRRTSTKLGKKGGIQTPSKKKRTRQ
;
A
#
# COMPACT_ATOMS: atom_id res chain seq x y z
N MET A 1 57.60 24.42 7.77
CA MET A 1 57.84 24.60 9.21
C MET A 1 56.52 24.36 9.89
N ASN A 2 56.52 23.33 10.73
CA ASN A 2 55.46 22.82 11.60
C ASN A 2 54.49 21.85 10.93
N ASP A 3 54.25 20.65 11.43
CA ASP A 3 55.04 19.62 12.12
C ASP A 3 54.15 18.36 12.05
N ASP A 4 54.78 17.20 12.08
CA ASP A 4 54.18 15.87 12.06
C ASP A 4 53.11 15.65 13.15
N GLU A 5 51.83 15.85 12.83
CA GLU A 5 50.73 15.47 13.73
C GLU A 5 50.40 13.99 13.53
N ALA A 6 51.12 13.12 14.26
CA ALA A 6 50.90 11.68 14.24
C ALA A 6 49.46 11.33 14.68
N PRO A 7 48.79 10.36 14.02
CA PRO A 7 47.44 9.97 14.38
C PRO A 7 47.40 9.41 15.82
N PRO A 8 46.30 9.64 16.57
CA PRO A 8 46.21 9.22 17.95
C PRO A 8 46.39 7.71 18.06
N SER A 9 47.47 7.30 18.72
CA SER A 9 47.72 5.89 18.99
C SER A 9 46.62 5.36 19.90
N PHE A 10 45.80 4.44 19.39
CA PHE A 10 44.82 3.73 20.21
C PHE A 10 45.57 2.82 21.17
N LEU A 11 45.90 3.33 22.36
CA LEU A 11 46.39 2.52 23.46
C LEU A 11 45.33 1.45 23.76
N VAL A 12 45.58 0.22 23.33
CA VAL A 12 44.75 -0.94 23.67
C VAL A 12 44.94 -1.20 25.16
N GLN A 13 44.10 -0.55 25.97
CA GLN A 13 44.05 -0.79 27.41
C GLN A 13 43.74 -2.27 27.64
N ARG A 14 44.69 -2.98 28.26
CA ARG A 14 44.51 -4.38 28.65
C ARG A 14 43.37 -4.44 29.66
N ARG A 15 42.24 -5.01 29.25
CA ARG A 15 41.05 -5.17 30.09
C ARG A 15 41.42 -5.88 31.38
N SER A 16 41.15 -5.26 32.53
CA SER A 16 41.37 -5.85 33.84
C SER A 16 40.58 -7.16 33.98
N LYS A 17 41.08 -8.10 34.80
CA LYS A 17 40.41 -9.39 35.03
C LYS A 17 39.05 -9.13 35.66
N LYS A 18 37.98 -9.25 34.86
CA LYS A 18 36.59 -9.06 35.29
C LYS A 18 36.26 -10.04 36.42
N ASN A 19 35.82 -9.50 37.56
CA ASN A 19 35.45 -10.28 38.75
C ASN A 19 34.46 -11.38 38.35
N ARG A 20 34.79 -12.64 38.70
CA ARG A 20 33.99 -13.81 38.35
C ARG A 20 32.62 -13.80 39.04
N GLN A 21 32.49 -13.15 40.19
CA GLN A 21 31.24 -13.07 40.96
C GLN A 21 30.18 -12.16 40.30
N THR A 22 30.60 -11.12 39.56
CA THR A 22 29.68 -10.22 38.85
C THR A 22 29.39 -10.66 37.41
N LYS A 23 29.75 -11.89 37.05
CA LYS A 23 29.48 -12.42 35.70
C LYS A 23 28.02 -12.86 35.60
N THR A 24 27.26 -12.13 34.80
CA THR A 24 25.92 -12.49 34.37
C THR A 24 25.99 -13.71 33.44
N GLN A 25 25.25 -14.76 33.75
CA GLN A 25 25.11 -15.92 32.86
C GLN A 25 24.05 -15.62 31.80
N LEU A 26 24.44 -15.70 30.54
CA LEU A 26 23.51 -15.59 29.42
C LEU A 26 22.98 -16.99 29.13
N VAL A 27 21.79 -17.30 29.64
CA VAL A 27 21.09 -18.56 29.36
C VAL A 27 20.00 -18.27 28.35
N PHE A 28 19.98 -19.05 27.26
CA PHE A 28 18.88 -18.98 26.32
C PHE A 28 17.69 -19.74 26.89
N ASP A 29 16.51 -19.14 26.80
CA ASP A 29 15.29 -19.91 26.90
C ASP A 29 15.26 -20.94 25.76
N GLU A 30 15.24 -22.21 26.14
CA GLU A 30 15.27 -23.31 25.19
C GLU A 30 14.04 -23.33 24.27
N GLN A 31 12.89 -22.86 24.76
CA GLN A 31 11.66 -22.81 23.96
C GLN A 31 11.78 -21.74 22.89
N ALA A 32 12.15 -20.51 23.27
CA ALA A 32 12.44 -19.43 22.34
C ALA A 32 13.54 -19.79 21.33
N ARG A 33 14.57 -20.53 21.77
CA ARG A 33 15.63 -21.04 20.89
C ARG A 33 15.10 -22.04 19.87
N LYS A 34 14.26 -22.99 20.29
CA LYS A 34 13.62 -23.98 19.40
C LYS A 34 12.74 -23.30 18.37
N ASP A 35 11.94 -22.32 18.79
CA ASP A 35 11.10 -21.53 17.89
C ASP A 35 11.91 -20.67 16.94
N TYR A 36 12.99 -20.07 17.41
CA TYR A 36 13.91 -19.33 16.53
C TYR A 36 14.54 -20.25 15.48
N LEU A 37 15.02 -21.43 15.87
CA LEU A 37 15.68 -22.36 14.95
C LEU A 37 14.72 -23.08 14.01
N LYS A 38 13.49 -23.40 14.42
CA LYS A 38 12.52 -24.10 13.57
C LYS A 38 11.54 -23.15 12.84
N GLY A 39 11.38 -21.93 13.34
CA GLY A 39 10.43 -20.93 12.85
C GLY A 39 10.82 -20.22 11.55
N PHE A 40 11.77 -20.74 10.76
CA PHE A 40 12.15 -20.12 9.49
C PHE A 40 10.99 -19.98 8.51
N HIS A 41 10.08 -20.97 8.48
CA HIS A 41 8.88 -20.91 7.64
C HIS A 41 7.94 -19.79 8.11
N LYS A 42 7.68 -19.71 9.42
CA LYS A 42 6.90 -18.62 10.04
C LYS A 42 7.46 -17.26 9.66
N ARG A 43 8.77 -17.03 9.89
CA ARG A 43 9.44 -15.77 9.51
C ARG A 43 9.44 -15.50 8.01
N LYS A 44 9.42 -16.54 7.17
CA LYS A 44 9.34 -16.38 5.71
C LYS A 44 7.94 -15.92 5.31
N ILE A 45 6.91 -16.47 5.93
CA ILE A 45 5.52 -16.04 5.74
C ILE A 45 5.35 -14.61 6.25
N GLU A 46 5.73 -14.31 7.49
CA GLU A 46 5.64 -12.97 8.08
C GLU A 46 6.31 -11.90 7.22
N ARG A 47 7.50 -12.19 6.68
CA ARG A 47 8.19 -11.27 5.77
C ARG A 47 7.43 -11.04 4.47
N ARG A 48 6.79 -12.08 3.91
CA ARG A 48 5.96 -11.96 2.70
C ARG A 48 4.71 -11.15 2.98
N GLU A 49 4.02 -11.44 4.08
CA GLU A 49 2.82 -10.72 4.49
C GLU A 49 3.12 -9.24 4.76
N ARG A 50 4.23 -8.93 5.43
CA ARG A 50 4.67 -7.55 5.64
C ARG A 50 4.90 -6.83 4.31
N ALA A 51 5.67 -7.43 3.40
CA ALA A 51 5.91 -6.84 2.08
C ALA A 51 4.62 -6.66 1.26
N GLN A 52 3.65 -7.56 1.40
CA GLN A 52 2.33 -7.41 0.76
C GLN A 52 1.54 -6.25 1.35
N LYS A 53 1.50 -6.12 2.68
CA LYS A 53 0.82 -5.02 3.37
C LYS A 53 1.44 -3.67 3.01
N ASP A 54 2.76 -3.58 3.05
CA ASP A 54 3.49 -2.35 2.71
C ASP A 54 3.16 -1.89 1.27
N LEU A 55 3.12 -2.84 0.32
CA LEU A 55 2.76 -2.56 -1.07
C LEU A 55 1.28 -2.16 -1.22
N GLU A 56 0.36 -2.83 -0.52
CA GLU A 56 -1.05 -2.46 -0.52
C GLU A 56 -1.27 -1.05 0.02
N ASP A 57 -0.55 -0.67 1.07
CA ASP A 57 -0.67 0.64 1.68
C ASP A 57 -0.06 1.73 0.78
N GLU A 58 1.06 1.48 0.11
CA GLU A 58 1.62 2.37 -0.92
C GLU A 58 0.59 2.63 -2.03
N ILE A 59 -0.03 1.58 -2.60
CA ILE A 59 -1.07 1.72 -3.63
C ILE A 59 -2.26 2.54 -3.13
N LYS A 60 -2.72 2.32 -1.88
CA LYS A 60 -3.84 3.08 -1.31
C LYS A 60 -3.48 4.56 -1.18
N THR A 61 -2.27 4.87 -0.71
CA THR A 61 -1.81 6.26 -0.59
C THR A 61 -1.71 6.94 -1.94
N ASP A 62 -1.19 6.25 -2.96
CA ASP A 62 -1.11 6.78 -4.32
C ASP A 62 -2.48 7.05 -4.93
N LEU A 63 -3.44 6.13 -4.74
CA LEU A 63 -4.82 6.33 -5.19
C LEU A 63 -5.48 7.53 -4.49
N LYS A 64 -5.24 7.70 -3.19
CA LYS A 64 -5.76 8.85 -2.43
C LYS A 64 -5.16 10.15 -2.97
N ASN A 65 -3.85 10.18 -3.18
CA ASN A 65 -3.14 11.33 -3.73
C ASN A 65 -3.61 11.67 -5.14
N LEU A 66 -3.82 10.67 -6.01
CA LEU A 66 -4.32 10.88 -7.36
C LEU A 66 -5.75 11.42 -7.38
N ARG A 67 -6.63 10.91 -6.51
CA ARG A 67 -8.00 11.42 -6.36
C ARG A 67 -8.00 12.86 -5.87
N GLN A 68 -7.14 13.18 -4.91
CA GLN A 68 -7.02 14.53 -4.37
C GLN A 68 -6.50 15.50 -5.44
N LYS A 69 -5.40 15.15 -6.13
CA LYS A 69 -4.88 15.94 -7.25
C LYS A 69 -5.94 16.20 -8.32
N ARG A 70 -6.69 15.18 -8.73
CA ARG A 70 -7.78 15.34 -9.69
C ARG A 70 -8.86 16.29 -9.19
N ARG A 71 -9.26 16.18 -7.91
CA ARG A 71 -10.26 17.08 -7.32
C ARG A 71 -9.75 18.52 -7.29
N ASP A 72 -8.49 18.72 -6.93
CA ASP A 72 -7.88 20.05 -6.86
C ASP A 72 -7.70 20.65 -8.26
N GLU A 73 -7.30 19.86 -9.26
CA GLU A 73 -7.25 20.26 -10.66
C GLU A 73 -8.64 20.65 -11.19
N MET A 74 -9.68 19.87 -10.89
CA MET A 74 -11.06 20.21 -11.24
C MET A 74 -11.49 21.50 -10.57
N LYS A 75 -11.20 21.67 -9.27
CA LYS A 75 -11.51 22.90 -8.54
C LYS A 75 -10.82 24.10 -9.16
N LYS A 76 -9.53 24.01 -9.46
CA LYS A 76 -8.76 25.07 -10.15
C LYS A 76 -9.36 25.41 -11.51
N ARG A 77 -9.65 24.41 -12.33
CA ARG A 77 -10.29 24.61 -13.64
C ARG A 77 -11.64 25.33 -13.50
N HIS A 78 -12.46 24.97 -12.51
CA HIS A 78 -13.72 25.64 -12.26
C HIS A 78 -13.54 27.09 -11.76
N GLN A 79 -12.48 27.37 -10.99
CA GLN A 79 -12.12 28.73 -10.57
C GLN A 79 -11.67 29.58 -11.77
N GLU A 80 -10.81 29.03 -12.63
CA GLU A 80 -10.33 29.69 -13.85
C GLU A 80 -11.47 30.02 -14.82
N LEU A 81 -12.46 29.12 -14.91
CA LEU A 81 -13.65 29.34 -15.74
C LEU A 81 -14.69 30.25 -15.07
N GLY A 82 -14.50 30.67 -13.81
CA GLY A 82 -15.47 31.48 -13.07
C GLY A 82 -16.78 30.73 -12.72
N LEU A 83 -16.82 29.41 -12.88
CA LEU A 83 -18.01 28.58 -12.58
C LEU A 83 -18.21 28.32 -11.08
N LEU A 84 -17.23 28.68 -10.24
CA LEU A 84 -17.36 28.63 -8.78
C LEU A 84 -17.95 29.94 -8.23
N ASP A 85 -19.03 30.42 -8.83
CA ASP A 85 -19.95 31.26 -8.07
C ASP A 85 -20.71 30.33 -7.12
N THR A 86 -20.56 30.60 -5.81
CA THR A 86 -21.27 29.90 -4.76
C THR A 86 -22.77 29.90 -5.07
N VAL A 87 -23.48 28.81 -4.76
CA VAL A 87 -24.94 28.70 -4.99
C VAL A 87 -25.68 29.92 -4.40
N GLU A 88 -25.17 30.48 -3.29
CA GLU A 88 -25.66 31.71 -2.67
C GLU A 88 -25.58 32.97 -3.55
N ASN A 89 -24.62 33.05 -4.49
CA ASN A 89 -24.45 34.17 -5.42
C ASN A 89 -25.34 34.02 -6.67
N ASN A 90 -25.63 32.77 -7.08
CA ASN A 90 -26.41 32.49 -8.29
C ASN A 90 -27.93 32.50 -8.05
N THR A 91 -28.40 32.24 -6.82
CA THR A 91 -29.82 32.35 -6.49
C THR A 91 -30.19 33.81 -6.29
N LYS A 92 -31.01 34.37 -7.19
CA LYS A 92 -31.57 35.72 -7.02
C LYS A 92 -32.57 35.69 -5.86
N LYS A 93 -32.21 36.31 -4.74
CA LYS A 93 -33.07 36.46 -3.57
C LYS A 93 -33.87 37.77 -3.69
N ARG A 94 -35.18 37.71 -3.49
CA ARG A 94 -36.05 38.88 -3.39
C ARG A 94 -36.73 38.86 -2.03
N THR A 95 -36.54 39.93 -1.26
CA THR A 95 -37.22 40.12 0.02
C THR A 95 -38.42 41.03 -0.20
N ILE A 96 -39.60 40.57 0.21
CA ILE A 96 -40.84 41.35 0.12
C ILE A 96 -41.35 41.56 1.56
N GLU A 97 -41.47 42.84 1.94
CA GLU A 97 -42.03 43.23 3.23
C GLU A 97 -43.55 43.40 3.09
N LEU A 98 -44.31 42.58 3.81
CA LEU A 98 -45.76 42.71 3.94
C LEU A 98 -46.08 43.33 5.31
N LYS A 99 -47.32 43.80 5.49
CA LYS A 99 -47.74 44.51 6.71
C LYS A 99 -47.52 43.73 8.02
N ASP A 100 -47.63 42.40 7.97
CA ASP A 100 -47.60 41.56 9.17
C ASP A 100 -46.38 40.60 9.22
N HIS A 101 -45.63 40.47 8.12
CA HIS A 101 -44.48 39.55 8.02
C HIS A 101 -43.60 39.83 6.79
N THR A 102 -42.37 39.33 6.82
CA THR A 102 -41.40 39.43 5.72
C THR A 102 -41.15 38.05 5.14
N ILE A 103 -41.21 37.94 3.80
CA ILE A 103 -40.92 36.69 3.08
C ILE A 103 -39.67 36.90 2.22
N GLU A 104 -38.74 35.93 2.28
CA GLU A 104 -37.61 35.82 1.37
C GLU A 104 -37.90 34.77 0.30
N ILE A 105 -37.90 35.19 -0.97
CA ILE A 105 -38.12 34.33 -2.12
C ILE A 105 -36.76 34.07 -2.78
N ALA A 106 -36.34 32.81 -2.83
CA ALA A 106 -35.18 32.37 -3.59
C ALA A 106 -35.63 31.67 -4.88
N GLU A 107 -35.37 32.28 -6.04
CA GLU A 107 -35.59 31.63 -7.34
C GLU A 107 -34.57 30.48 -7.51
N MET A 108 -35.04 29.25 -7.65
CA MET A 108 -34.22 28.05 -7.91
C MET A 108 -34.42 27.58 -9.35
N ASP A 109 -33.36 27.12 -10.01
CA ASP A 109 -33.46 26.56 -11.35
C ASP A 109 -34.13 25.17 -11.33
N ASP A 110 -35.13 24.95 -12.20
CA ASP A 110 -35.86 23.68 -12.32
C ASP A 110 -34.92 22.48 -12.54
N GLN A 111 -33.80 22.70 -13.23
CA GLN A 111 -32.77 21.68 -13.48
C GLN A 111 -32.09 21.20 -12.19
N LEU A 112 -31.80 22.12 -11.26
CA LEU A 112 -31.16 21.79 -9.99
C LEU A 112 -32.09 20.92 -9.11
N ILE A 113 -33.39 21.21 -9.14
CA ILE A 113 -34.41 20.45 -8.40
C ILE A 113 -34.54 19.04 -8.99
N SER A 114 -34.47 18.91 -10.32
CA SER A 114 -34.55 17.62 -11.01
C SER A 114 -33.39 16.66 -10.69
N ASP A 115 -32.16 17.18 -10.55
CA ASP A 115 -30.97 16.37 -10.25
C ASP A 115 -30.95 15.80 -8.83
N THR A 116 -31.63 16.46 -7.88
CA THR A 116 -31.73 15.98 -6.50
C THR A 116 -32.68 14.78 -6.33
N GLY A 117 -33.42 14.41 -7.37
CA GLY A 117 -34.39 13.32 -7.34
C GLY A 117 -35.66 13.60 -6.51
N LEU A 118 -35.81 14.84 -6.03
CA LEU A 118 -37.02 15.31 -5.33
C LEU A 118 -38.10 15.80 -6.31
N TYR A 119 -37.80 15.87 -7.60
CA TYR A 119 -38.75 16.27 -8.63
C TYR A 119 -39.63 15.08 -9.05
N MET A 120 -40.91 15.12 -8.68
CA MET A 120 -41.89 14.06 -8.98
C MET A 120 -42.36 14.06 -10.45
N GLY A 121 -41.85 14.98 -11.29
CA GLY A 121 -42.22 15.13 -12.69
C GLY A 121 -43.47 15.99 -12.91
N ASN A 122 -43.74 16.35 -14.17
CA ASN A 122 -44.97 17.05 -14.54
C ASN A 122 -46.12 16.05 -14.62
N ASN A 123 -47.23 16.31 -13.92
CA ASN A 123 -48.47 15.54 -14.08
C ASN A 123 -49.04 15.75 -15.48
N GLN A 124 -48.72 14.84 -16.40
CA GLN A 124 -49.37 14.77 -17.70
C GLN A 124 -50.63 13.93 -17.56
N ILE A 125 -51.79 14.57 -17.74
CA ILE A 125 -53.05 13.85 -17.96
C ILE A 125 -52.95 13.29 -19.37
N ASN A 126 -52.74 11.99 -19.50
CA ASN A 126 -52.82 11.29 -20.77
C ASN A 126 -54.28 11.37 -21.25
N ASN A 127 -54.60 12.36 -22.07
CA ASN A 127 -55.85 12.35 -22.82
C ASN A 127 -55.70 11.28 -23.92
N PRO A 128 -56.50 10.21 -23.94
CA PRO A 128 -56.33 9.09 -24.87
C PRO A 128 -56.73 9.39 -26.32
N GLU A 129 -56.82 10.66 -26.73
CA GLU A 129 -57.12 11.07 -28.09
C GLU A 129 -56.03 11.98 -28.67
N ALA A 130 -54.85 11.39 -28.88
CA ALA A 130 -53.87 11.86 -29.85
C ALA A 130 -52.97 10.68 -30.24
N ASN A 131 -53.51 9.80 -31.09
CA ASN A 131 -52.69 8.89 -31.88
C ASN A 131 -51.81 9.71 -32.83
N ASN A 132 -50.49 9.57 -32.72
CA ASN A 132 -49.63 9.16 -33.83
C ASN A 132 -48.19 8.96 -33.32
N ASP A 133 -47.75 7.71 -33.44
CA ASP A 133 -46.40 7.27 -33.80
C ASP A 133 -45.20 8.03 -33.23
N GLU A 134 -44.53 7.41 -32.26
CA GLU A 134 -43.08 7.13 -32.35
C GLU A 134 -42.61 6.29 -31.15
N GLU A 135 -42.62 4.97 -31.34
CA GLU A 135 -41.99 4.00 -30.45
C GLU A 135 -40.46 4.05 -30.62
N SER A 136 -39.79 4.98 -29.93
CA SER A 136 -38.32 4.99 -29.86
C SER A 136 -37.84 4.15 -28.66
N THR A 137 -37.82 2.82 -28.84
CA THR A 137 -37.13 1.89 -27.93
C THR A 137 -35.62 2.08 -28.01
N THR A 138 -35.08 3.10 -27.33
CA THR A 138 -33.62 3.25 -27.15
C THR A 138 -33.10 2.24 -26.13
N LYS A 139 -32.88 1.00 -26.58
CA LYS A 139 -32.06 0.01 -25.88
C LYS A 139 -30.64 0.58 -25.70
N LYS A 140 -30.35 1.15 -24.52
CA LYS A 140 -29.00 1.57 -24.12
C LYS A 140 -28.07 0.36 -24.11
N LYS A 141 -27.33 0.15 -25.22
CA LYS A 141 -26.16 -0.73 -25.24
C LYS A 141 -25.13 -0.16 -24.26
N LYS A 142 -24.89 -0.86 -23.15
CA LYS A 142 -23.78 -0.55 -22.23
C LYS A 142 -22.47 -0.69 -23.00
N SER A 143 -21.92 0.41 -23.50
CA SER A 143 -20.57 0.46 -24.03
C SER A 143 -19.61 0.12 -22.89
N LYS A 144 -18.93 -1.02 -23.02
CA LYS A 144 -17.87 -1.40 -22.09
C LYS A 144 -16.75 -0.38 -22.26
N THR A 145 -16.67 0.58 -21.35
CA THR A 145 -15.53 1.51 -21.28
C THR A 145 -14.23 0.71 -21.05
N PRO A 146 -13.09 1.19 -21.57
CA PRO A 146 -11.80 0.49 -21.48
C PRO A 146 -11.26 0.33 -20.05
N LEU A 147 -11.92 0.91 -19.04
CA LEU A 147 -11.56 0.75 -17.62
C LEU A 147 -11.82 -0.65 -17.08
N SER A 148 -12.80 -1.39 -17.61
CA SER A 148 -13.14 -2.74 -17.10
C SER A 148 -12.05 -3.80 -17.36
N LYS A 149 -11.15 -3.56 -18.33
CA LYS A 149 -10.02 -4.47 -18.63
C LYS A 149 -8.84 -4.33 -17.66
N LYS A 150 -8.76 -3.25 -16.87
CA LYS A 150 -7.65 -3.06 -15.91
C LYS A 150 -7.89 -3.72 -14.55
N MET A 151 -9.14 -4.06 -14.23
CA MET A 151 -9.49 -4.74 -12.97
C MET A 151 -9.15 -6.24 -12.96
N SER A 152 -8.96 -6.88 -14.12
CA SER A 152 -8.58 -8.29 -14.21
C SER A 152 -7.10 -8.54 -13.90
N ILE A 153 -6.24 -7.53 -14.00
CA ILE A 153 -4.80 -7.65 -13.72
C ILE A 153 -4.57 -7.85 -12.21
N LEU A 154 -5.37 -7.20 -11.36
CA LEU A 154 -5.26 -7.31 -9.90
C LEU A 154 -5.83 -8.63 -9.35
N GLN A 155 -6.76 -9.27 -10.06
CA GLN A 155 -7.33 -10.56 -9.66
C GLN A 155 -6.40 -11.75 -9.94
N ASN A 156 -5.48 -11.60 -10.91
CA ASN A 156 -4.52 -12.64 -11.29
C ASN A 156 -3.30 -12.76 -10.38
N LEU A 157 -3.11 -11.85 -9.43
CA LEU A 157 -2.01 -11.91 -8.44
C LEU A 157 -2.36 -12.73 -7.19
N LYS A 158 -3.63 -13.14 -7.05
CA LYS A 158 -4.14 -13.86 -5.87
C LYS A 158 -4.22 -15.38 -6.04
N ALA A 159 -3.66 -15.94 -7.11
CA ALA A 159 -3.59 -17.39 -7.32
C ALA A 159 -2.31 -18.00 -6.72
N PRO A 160 -2.37 -18.73 -5.59
CA PRO A 160 -1.26 -19.56 -5.15
C PRO A 160 -1.23 -20.85 -5.98
N GLY A 161 -0.66 -20.81 -7.19
CA GLY A 161 -0.67 -22.00 -8.03
C GLY A 161 0.14 -21.88 -9.32
N GLY A 162 1.35 -22.43 -9.30
CA GLY A 162 1.95 -23.07 -10.48
C GLY A 162 2.38 -22.16 -11.64
N LEU A 163 3.47 -21.39 -11.45
CA LEU A 163 4.29 -21.05 -12.61
C LEU A 163 4.93 -22.35 -13.13
N LYS A 164 4.41 -22.85 -14.26
CA LYS A 164 5.07 -23.88 -15.07
C LYS A 164 6.51 -23.39 -15.32
N LYS A 165 7.49 -24.14 -14.82
CA LYS A 165 8.90 -23.86 -15.02
C LYS A 165 9.20 -23.95 -16.52
N GLY A 166 9.16 -22.80 -17.21
CA GLY A 166 9.88 -22.66 -18.47
C GLY A 166 11.34 -23.05 -18.22
N HIS A 167 11.89 -23.87 -19.10
CA HIS A 167 13.26 -24.38 -19.00
C HIS A 167 14.24 -23.23 -19.28
N ILE A 168 14.43 -22.34 -18.30
CA ILE A 168 15.48 -21.33 -18.35
C ILE A 168 16.78 -22.08 -18.15
N ASN A 169 17.59 -22.17 -19.21
CA ASN A 169 18.96 -22.67 -19.17
C ASN A 169 19.78 -21.80 -18.21
N LYS A 170 19.78 -22.14 -16.92
CA LYS A 170 20.65 -21.51 -15.93
C LYS A 170 22.08 -21.97 -16.21
N PRO A 171 23.06 -21.06 -16.42
CA PRO A 171 24.44 -21.46 -16.52
C PRO A 171 24.86 -22.13 -15.20
N LYS A 172 25.48 -23.31 -15.29
CA LYS A 172 26.00 -24.05 -14.13
C LYS A 172 27.03 -23.17 -13.40
N PRO A 173 27.02 -23.09 -12.06
CA PRO A 173 28.07 -22.37 -11.34
C PRO A 173 29.42 -23.05 -11.61
N ARG A 174 30.41 -22.26 -12.07
CA ARG A 174 31.81 -22.72 -12.18
C ARG A 174 32.28 -23.16 -10.80
N ARG A 175 32.54 -24.45 -10.64
CA ARG A 175 33.22 -24.98 -9.46
C ARG A 175 34.64 -24.40 -9.46
N THR A 176 34.93 -23.46 -8.56
CA THR A 176 36.31 -23.11 -8.26
C THR A 176 36.90 -24.28 -7.48
N SER A 177 37.81 -25.03 -8.11
CA SER A 177 38.57 -26.08 -7.44
C SER A 177 39.64 -25.41 -6.56
N THR A 178 39.28 -25.04 -5.33
CA THR A 178 40.29 -24.87 -4.29
C THR A 178 40.75 -26.26 -3.85
N LYS A 179 41.89 -26.65 -4.41
CA LYS A 179 42.64 -27.87 -4.10
C LYS A 179 43.20 -27.74 -2.67
N LEU A 180 42.40 -28.03 -1.66
CA LEU A 180 42.90 -28.24 -0.29
C LEU A 180 43.29 -29.71 -0.15
N GLY A 181 44.60 -29.93 -0.14
CA GLY A 181 45.22 -31.25 -0.02
C GLY A 181 44.78 -31.99 1.23
N LYS A 182 44.63 -33.31 1.09
CA LYS A 182 44.66 -34.28 2.18
C LYS A 182 45.86 -33.96 3.09
N LYS A 183 45.61 -33.58 4.34
CA LYS A 183 46.57 -33.76 5.43
C LYS A 183 45.93 -34.68 6.48
N GLY A 184 46.76 -35.62 6.93
CA GLY A 184 46.39 -36.87 7.58
C GLY A 184 45.64 -36.71 8.89
N GLY A 185 45.03 -37.83 9.30
CA GLY A 185 44.32 -37.97 10.54
C GLY A 185 45.19 -37.59 11.74
N ILE A 186 44.61 -36.79 12.62
CA ILE A 186 45.18 -36.50 13.93
C ILE A 186 44.98 -37.75 14.78
N GLN A 187 46.05 -38.51 15.02
CA GLN A 187 46.07 -39.55 16.05
C GLN A 187 46.03 -38.86 17.41
N THR A 188 45.00 -39.12 18.21
CA THR A 188 44.92 -38.65 19.60
C THR A 188 45.77 -39.56 20.49
N PRO A 189 46.69 -39.04 21.32
CA PRO A 189 47.44 -39.89 22.24
C PRO A 189 46.54 -40.38 23.39
N SER A 190 46.63 -41.68 23.69
CA SER A 190 45.93 -42.33 24.79
C SER A 190 46.47 -41.86 26.15
N LYS A 191 45.55 -41.55 27.08
CA LYS A 191 45.90 -41.14 28.45
C LYS A 191 46.45 -42.35 29.22
N LYS A 192 47.76 -42.36 29.52
CA LYS A 192 48.34 -43.26 30.53
C LYS A 192 47.82 -42.86 31.92
N LYS A 193 47.19 -43.80 32.62
CA LYS A 193 46.84 -43.68 34.04
C LYS A 193 48.14 -43.65 34.86
N ARG A 194 48.36 -42.61 35.65
CA ARG A 194 49.41 -42.59 36.67
C ARG A 194 48.86 -43.24 37.94
N THR A 195 49.42 -44.39 38.30
CA THR A 195 49.31 -44.97 39.64
C THR A 195 50.09 -44.10 40.62
N ARG A 196 49.50 -43.78 41.78
CA ARG A 196 50.21 -43.20 42.93
C ARG A 196 50.63 -44.36 43.82
N GLN A 197 51.91 -44.41 44.16
CA GLN A 197 52.38 -45.10 45.37
C GLN A 197 52.20 -44.16 46.56
#